data_AF-E3TBM8-F1
#
_entry.id   AF-E3TBM8-F1
#
_cell.length_a   1.000
_cell.length_b   1.000
_cell.length_c   1.000
_cell.angle_alpha   90.00
_cell.angle_beta   90.00
_cell.angle_gamma   90.00
#
_symmetry.space_group_name_H-M   'P 1'
#
loop_
_entity.id
_entity.type
_entity.pdbx_description
1 polymer ?
#
loop_
_entity_poly.entity_id
_entity_poly.type
_entity_poly.pdbx_seq_one_letter_code
_entity_poly.pdbx_strand_id
1 'polypeptide(L)' 'GMVMAVAETGRPVSCLVADAFIWFAADMAAEMGVAWLPFWTAGPNSLSTHV' A
#
# COMPACT_ATOMS: atom_id res chain seq x y z
N GLY A 1 3.10 -6.03 12.52
CA GLY A 1 3.63 -5.72 11.17
C GLY A 1 3.54 -6.96 10.28
N MET A 2 3.78 -6.84 8.97
CA MET A 2 3.53 -7.89 7.95
C MET A 2 3.90 -9.33 8.35
N VAL A 3 5.06 -9.54 8.98
CA VAL A 3 5.49 -10.88 9.45
C VAL A 3 4.47 -11.52 10.39
N MET A 4 3.90 -10.74 11.32
CA MET A 4 2.87 -11.24 12.24
C MET A 4 1.57 -11.57 11.50
N ALA A 5 1.17 -10.74 10.52
CA ALA A 5 -0.02 -11.00 9.72
C ALA A 5 0.12 -12.31 8.92
N VAL A 6 1.30 -12.59 8.37
CA VAL A 6 1.60 -13.86 7.70
C VAL A 6 1.56 -15.03 8.68
N ALA A 7 2.14 -14.87 9.89
CA ALA A 7 2.13 -15.91 10.91
C ALA A 7 0.72 -16.25 11.41
N GLU A 8 -0.14 -15.25 11.61
CA GLU A 8 -1.52 -15.43 12.09
C GLU A 8 -2.44 -16.01 11.01
N THR A 9 -2.28 -15.59 9.76
CA THR A 9 -3.18 -16.00 8.67
C THR A 9 -2.68 -17.23 7.90
N GLY A 10 -1.40 -17.57 8.02
CA GLY A 10 -0.74 -18.59 7.21
C GLY A 10 -0.67 -18.26 5.72
N ARG A 11 -0.87 -16.98 5.35
CA ARG A 11 -0.92 -16.52 3.96
C ARG A 11 0.13 -15.44 3.70
N PRO A 12 0.90 -15.52 2.60
CA PRO A 12 1.74 -14.42 2.20
C PRO A 12 0.88 -13.20 1.87
N VAL A 13 1.42 -12.00 2.09
CA VAL A 13 0.79 -10.77 1.60
C VAL A 13 0.83 -10.80 0.08
N SER A 14 -0.32 -10.65 -0.57
CA SER A 14 -0.46 -10.69 -2.04
C SER A 14 -0.81 -9.34 -2.67
N CYS A 15 -1.11 -8.33 -1.85
CA CYS A 15 -1.47 -6.99 -2.27
C CYS A 15 -1.23 -6.01 -1.11
N LEU A 16 -0.80 -4.79 -1.43
CA LEU A 16 -0.59 -3.72 -0.45
C LEU A 16 -1.57 -2.56 -0.72
N VAL A 17 -2.63 -2.48 0.07
CA VAL A 17 -3.51 -1.29 0.12
C VAL A 17 -2.99 -0.38 1.22
N ALA A 18 -2.74 0.89 0.89
CA ALA A 18 -2.24 1.88 1.85
C ALA A 18 -2.81 3.26 1.54
N ASP A 19 -2.85 4.15 2.54
CA ASP A 19 -3.12 5.57 2.28
C ASP A 19 -2.06 6.12 1.32
N ALA A 20 -2.47 6.95 0.35
CA ALA A 20 -1.59 7.53 -0.66
C ALA A 20 -0.44 8.38 -0.05
N PHE A 21 -0.59 8.87 1.17
CA PHE A 21 0.48 9.55 1.90
C PHE A 21 1.59 8.61 2.38
N ILE A 22 1.36 7.30 2.42
CA ILE A 22 2.40 6.30 2.68
C ILE A 22 3.15 6.03 1.37
N TRP A 23 3.84 7.04 0.83
CA TRP A 23 4.46 6.96 -0.51
C TRP A 23 5.49 5.84 -0.62
N PHE A 24 6.20 5.55 0.47
CA PHE A 24 7.19 4.46 0.52
C PHE A 24 6.56 3.05 0.45
N ALA A 25 5.23 2.93 0.54
CA ALA A 25 4.53 1.69 0.26
C ALA A 25 4.72 1.23 -1.19
N ALA A 26 5.02 2.15 -2.12
CA ALA A 26 5.38 1.80 -3.49
C ALA A 26 6.63 0.90 -3.53
N ASP A 27 7.70 1.31 -2.84
CA ASP A 27 8.96 0.55 -2.77
C ASP A 27 8.75 -0.78 -2.04
N MET A 28 8.01 -0.77 -0.92
CA MET A 28 7.68 -1.99 -0.19
C MET A 28 6.93 -3.00 -1.07
N ALA A 29 5.94 -2.57 -1.83
CA ALA A 29 5.19 -3.44 -2.73
C ALA A 29 6.07 -3.99 -3.86
N ALA A 30 6.99 -3.17 -4.39
CA ALA A 30 7.96 -3.61 -5.39
C ALA A 30 8.93 -4.66 -4.84
N GLU A 31 9.47 -4.46 -3.64
CA GLU A 31 10.34 -5.43 -2.94
C GLU A 31 9.62 -6.75 -2.66
N MET A 32 8.32 -6.68 -2.34
CA MET A 32 7.49 -7.86 -2.10
C MET A 32 6.97 -8.52 -3.40
N GLY A 33 7.10 -7.86 -4.55
CA GLY A 33 6.54 -8.32 -5.82
C GLY A 33 5.01 -8.36 -5.86
N VAL A 34 4.33 -7.44 -5.17
CA VAL A 34 2.86 -7.38 -5.08
C VAL A 34 2.30 -6.08 -5.66
N ALA A 35 1.01 -6.07 -5.99
CA ALA A 35 0.34 -4.84 -6.40
C ALA A 35 0.27 -3.82 -5.25
N TRP A 36 0.57 -2.56 -5.55
CA TRP A 36 0.30 -1.43 -4.68
C TRP A 36 -0.98 -0.72 -5.11
N LEU A 37 -1.93 -0.57 -4.19
CA LEU A 37 -3.20 0.12 -4.38
C LEU A 37 -3.28 1.32 -3.42
N PRO A 38 -2.73 2.49 -3.77
CA PRO A 38 -2.82 3.68 -2.94
C PRO A 38 -4.24 4.22 -2.89
N PHE A 39 -4.70 4.59 -1.70
CA PHE A 39 -5.99 5.23 -1.50
C PHE A 39 -5.81 6.69 -1.12
N TRP A 40 -6.22 7.60 -2.00
CA TRP A 40 -6.30 9.01 -1.69
C TRP A 40 -7.60 9.30 -0.94
N THR A 41 -7.49 9.61 0.34
CA THR A 41 -8.65 9.78 1.23
C THR A 41 -9.39 11.10 1.04
N ALA A 42 -8.76 12.08 0.40
CA ALA A 42 -9.34 13.40 0.14
C ALA A 42 -10.01 13.49 -1.25
N GLY A 43 -10.37 14.71 -1.67
CA GLY A 43 -11.00 14.95 -2.96
C GLY A 43 -10.05 14.79 -4.16
N PRO A 44 -10.58 14.56 -5.37
CA PRO A 44 -9.77 14.44 -6.59
C PRO A 44 -9.07 15.75 -6.97
N ASN A 45 -9.59 16.91 -6.54
CA ASN A 45 -8.99 18.22 -6.78
C ASN A 45 -7.62 18.35 -6.09
N SER A 46 -7.51 17.91 -4.84
CA SER A 46 -6.24 17.93 -4.11
C SER A 46 -5.26 16.90 -4.68
N LEU A 47 -5.73 15.72 -5.08
CA LEU A 47 -4.89 14.74 -5.76
C LEU A 47 -4.31 15.30 -7.06
N SER A 48 -5.15 15.90 -7.91
CA SER A 48 -4.75 16.50 -9.18
C SER A 48 -3.74 17.64 -9.04
N THR A 49 -3.68 18.29 -7.88
CA THR A 49 -2.68 19.35 -7.61
C THR A 49 -1.38 18.76 -7.08
N HIS A 50 -1.45 17.58 -6.45
CA HIS A 50 -0.31 16.90 -5.85
C HIS A 50 0.49 16.07 -6.88
N VAL A 51 -0.20 15.48 -7.86
CA VAL A 51 0.43 14.71 -8.96
C VAL A 51 0.96 15.61 -10.07
#